data_AF-A0A8F6YBE3-F1
#
_entry.id   AF-A0A8F6YBE3-F1
#
_cell.length_a   1.000
_cell.length_b   1.000
_cell.length_c   1.000
_cell.angle_alpha   90.00
_cell.angle_beta   90.00
_cell.angle_gamma   90.00
#
_symmetry.space_group_name_H-M   'P 1'
#
loop_
_entity.id
_entity.type
_entity.pdbx_description
1 polymer ?
#
loop_
_entity_poly.entity_id
_entity_poly.type
_entity_poly.pdbx_seq_one_letter_code
_entity_poly.pdbx_strand_id
1 'polypeptide(L)'
;MPRLLRFGLLACAAYFVCMAIAHFFGIKVPILFVYYDTPFYAYQDKIISFAVLSYVGLFYAASRDIKVVPIALAVLGLTALGLASVNTSDALASVLTEGQSVWPYWAQTGMIAGLWVILTVLYLRRSET
;
A
#
# COMPACT_ATOMS: atom_id res chain seq x y z
N MET A 1 -13.39 -11.87 -15.13
CA MET A 1 -12.69 -10.73 -14.50
C MET A 1 -12.55 -9.59 -15.51
N PRO A 2 -13.12 -8.39 -15.26
CA PRO A 2 -12.94 -7.24 -16.12
C PRO A 2 -11.46 -6.86 -16.30
N ARG A 3 -11.05 -6.48 -17.52
CA ARG A 3 -9.63 -6.19 -17.85
C ARG A 3 -9.04 -5.06 -17.00
N LEU A 4 -9.78 -3.96 -16.84
CA LEU A 4 -9.32 -2.81 -16.04
C LEU A 4 -9.11 -3.17 -14.57
N LEU A 5 -10.05 -3.92 -13.99
CA LEU A 5 -9.91 -4.41 -12.61
C LEU A 5 -8.69 -5.33 -12.49
N ARG A 6 -8.51 -6.27 -13.42
CA ARG A 6 -7.34 -7.17 -13.44
C ARG A 6 -6.02 -6.39 -13.51
N PHE A 7 -5.91 -5.42 -14.41
CA PHE A 7 -4.71 -4.61 -14.54
C PHE A 7 -4.45 -3.75 -13.31
N GLY A 8 -5.50 -3.19 -12.71
CA GLY A 8 -5.36 -2.44 -11.46
C GLY A 8 -4.87 -3.32 -10.31
N LEU A 9 -5.38 -4.55 -10.17
CA LEU A 9 -4.90 -5.51 -9.17
C LEU A 9 -3.44 -5.92 -9.42
N LEU A 10 -3.05 -6.15 -10.68
CA LEU A 10 -1.65 -6.43 -11.04
C LEU A 10 -0.74 -5.22 -10.79
N ALA A 11 -1.22 -4.00 -11.02
CA ALA A 11 -0.48 -2.78 -10.70
C ALA A 11 -0.23 -2.65 -9.18
N CYS A 12 -1.22 -2.99 -8.34
CA CYS A 12 -1.01 -3.09 -6.90
C CYS A 12 0.05 -4.14 -6.55
N ALA A 13 -0.03 -5.34 -7.14
CA ALA A 13 1.00 -6.37 -6.91
C ALA A 13 2.40 -5.88 -7.30
N ALA A 14 2.55 -5.23 -8.46
CA ALA A 14 3.80 -4.65 -8.91
C ALA A 14 4.31 -3.55 -7.96
N TYR A 15 3.43 -2.65 -7.52
CA TYR A 15 3.78 -1.62 -6.53
C TYR A 15 4.32 -2.22 -5.24
N PHE A 16 3.66 -3.25 -4.70
CA PHE A 16 4.11 -3.95 -3.49
C PHE A 16 5.42 -4.71 -3.69
N VAL A 17 5.69 -5.26 -4.89
CA VAL A 17 7.02 -5.81 -5.22
C VAL A 17 8.09 -4.72 -5.17
N CYS A 18 7.83 -3.56 -5.79
CA CYS A 18 8.78 -2.46 -5.77
C CYS A 18 9.01 -1.92 -4.34
N MET A 19 7.96 -1.87 -3.52
CA MET A 19 8.06 -1.50 -2.10
C MET A 19 8.91 -2.52 -1.32
N ALA A 20 8.71 -3.82 -1.55
CA ALA A 20 9.52 -4.86 -0.91
C ALA A 20 11.00 -4.70 -1.25
N ILE A 21 11.32 -4.47 -2.54
CA ILE A 21 12.69 -4.20 -2.99
C ILE A 21 13.25 -2.95 -2.29
N ALA A 22 12.48 -1.86 -2.26
CA ALA A 22 12.93 -0.62 -1.64
C ALA A 22 13.26 -0.78 -0.15
N HIS A 23 12.40 -1.46 0.60
CA HIS A 23 12.61 -1.75 2.02
C HIS A 23 13.78 -2.72 2.26
N PHE A 24 13.95 -3.74 1.42
CA PHE A 24 15.04 -4.71 1.57
C PHE A 24 16.42 -4.08 1.34
N PHE A 25 16.54 -3.20 0.33
CA PHE A 25 17.80 -2.54 -0.04
C PHE A 25 17.99 -1.15 0.58
N GLY A 26 17.04 -0.63 1.35
CA GLY A 26 17.14 0.70 1.96
C GLY A 26 17.00 1.87 0.96
N ILE A 27 16.26 1.68 -0.13
CA ILE A 27 16.05 2.70 -1.17
C ILE A 27 14.97 3.69 -0.69
N LYS A 28 15.39 4.72 0.06
CA LYS A 28 14.51 5.70 0.72
C LYS A 28 13.95 6.74 -0.26
N VAL A 29 12.91 6.35 -0.98
CA VAL A 29 12.16 7.24 -1.91
C VAL A 29 10.71 7.39 -1.41
N PRO A 30 10.17 8.62 -1.35
CA PRO A 30 8.77 8.86 -1.01
C PRO A 30 7.81 7.98 -1.82
N ILE A 31 6.65 7.62 -1.24
CA ILE A 31 5.60 6.79 -1.85
C ILE A 31 6.01 5.31 -2.02
N LEU A 32 7.27 5.03 -2.31
CA LEU A 32 7.77 3.66 -2.44
C LEU A 32 8.20 3.07 -1.09
N PHE A 33 8.77 3.92 -0.23
CA PHE A 33 9.26 3.56 1.09
C PHE A 33 8.41 4.27 2.15
N VAL A 34 7.61 3.48 2.88
CA VAL A 34 6.75 3.98 3.96
C VAL A 34 7.62 4.63 5.04
N TYR A 35 7.33 5.89 5.37
CA TYR A 35 8.09 6.68 6.35
C TYR A 35 9.61 6.75 6.05
N TYR A 36 9.96 6.95 4.76
CA TYR A 36 11.32 6.88 4.22
C TYR A 36 12.41 7.65 5.01
N ASP A 37 12.05 8.76 5.64
CA ASP A 37 12.93 9.69 6.35
C ASP A 37 12.68 9.73 7.87
N THR A 38 12.12 8.66 8.42
CA THR A 38 11.99 8.47 9.87
C THR A 38 13.11 7.58 10.43
N PRO A 39 13.48 7.72 11.72
CA PRO A 39 14.62 7.03 12.30
C PRO A 39 14.26 5.59 12.73
N PHE A 40 14.02 4.71 11.76
CA PHE A 40 13.83 3.27 12.00
C PHE A 40 15.12 2.46 11.89
N TYR A 41 15.15 1.31 12.57
CA TYR A 41 16.25 0.36 12.50
C TYR A 41 16.15 -0.46 11.20
N ALA A 42 17.30 -0.73 10.57
CA ALA A 42 17.37 -1.46 9.31
C ALA A 42 16.73 -2.87 9.32
N TYR A 43 16.62 -3.52 10.49
CA TYR A 43 15.92 -4.81 10.58
C TYR A 43 14.39 -4.65 10.47
N GLN A 44 13.82 -3.51 10.86
CA GLN A 44 12.39 -3.22 10.74
C GLN A 44 12.00 -3.10 9.28
N ASP A 45 12.82 -2.43 8.46
CA ASP A 45 12.63 -2.34 7.01
C ASP A 45 12.66 -3.72 6.36
N LYS A 46 13.57 -4.60 6.79
CA LYS A 46 13.59 -6.00 6.32
C LYS A 46 12.31 -6.75 6.70
N ILE A 47 11.79 -6.58 7.91
CA ILE A 47 10.50 -7.17 8.31
C ILE A 47 9.38 -6.66 7.41
N ILE A 48 9.32 -5.34 7.14
CA ILE A 48 8.32 -4.75 6.23
C ILE A 48 8.45 -5.34 4.83
N SER A 49 9.68 -5.51 4.31
CA SER A 49 9.93 -6.07 2.98
C SER A 49 9.31 -7.46 2.80
N PHE A 50 9.45 -8.33 3.80
CA PHE A 50 8.87 -9.68 3.77
C PHE A 50 7.36 -9.66 4.03
N ALA A 51 6.89 -8.82 4.97
CA ALA A 51 5.47 -8.71 5.28
C ALA A 51 4.66 -8.24 4.06
N VAL A 52 5.18 -7.30 3.28
CA VAL A 52 4.54 -6.78 2.06
C VAL A 52 4.41 -7.84 0.95
N LEU A 53 5.20 -8.92 0.95
CA LEU A 53 5.01 -10.02 -0.01
C LEU A 53 3.65 -10.71 0.15
N SER A 54 3.03 -10.66 1.34
CA SER A 54 1.66 -11.13 1.53
C SER A 54 0.65 -10.34 0.69
N TYR A 55 0.87 -9.03 0.53
CA TYR A 55 0.08 -8.18 -0.36
C TYR A 55 0.31 -8.58 -1.81
N VAL A 56 1.55 -8.81 -2.23
CA VAL A 56 1.86 -9.28 -3.60
C VAL A 56 1.08 -10.56 -3.91
N GLY A 57 1.13 -11.55 -3.03
CA GLY A 57 0.39 -12.81 -3.17
C GLY A 57 -1.12 -12.60 -3.25
N LEU A 58 -1.67 -11.78 -2.34
CA LEU A 58 -3.10 -11.47 -2.28
C LEU A 58 -3.61 -10.77 -3.55
N PHE A 59 -2.91 -9.73 -4.00
CA PHE A 59 -3.29 -8.97 -5.21
C PHE A 59 -3.08 -9.79 -6.49
N TYR A 60 -2.03 -10.61 -6.54
CA TYR A 60 -1.85 -11.55 -7.64
C TYR A 60 -2.99 -12.57 -7.67
N ALA A 61 -3.33 -13.21 -6.54
CA ALA A 61 -4.45 -14.14 -6.45
C ALA A 61 -5.79 -13.47 -6.83
N ALA A 62 -6.05 -12.27 -6.32
CA ALA A 62 -7.21 -11.46 -6.69
C ALA A 62 -7.27 -11.14 -8.18
N SER A 63 -6.13 -10.96 -8.85
CA SER A 63 -6.09 -10.74 -10.31
C SER A 63 -6.51 -11.97 -11.11
N ARG A 64 -6.47 -13.16 -10.49
CA ARG A 64 -6.76 -14.46 -11.11
C ARG A 64 -8.17 -14.97 -10.77
N ASP A 65 -8.66 -14.67 -9.58
CA ASP A 65 -9.99 -15.09 -9.11
C ASP A 65 -10.80 -13.90 -8.53
N ILE A 66 -11.97 -13.66 -9.12
CA ILE A 66 -12.90 -12.60 -8.73
C ILE A 66 -13.41 -12.77 -7.29
N LYS A 67 -13.46 -14.00 -6.78
CA LYS A 67 -13.92 -14.31 -5.41
C LYS A 67 -12.96 -13.79 -4.35
N VAL A 68 -11.69 -13.57 -4.70
CA VAL A 68 -10.65 -13.07 -3.79
C VAL A 68 -10.63 -11.54 -3.75
N VAL A 69 -11.20 -10.86 -4.76
CA VAL A 69 -11.18 -9.39 -4.86
C VAL A 69 -11.78 -8.68 -3.64
N PRO A 70 -12.92 -9.09 -3.06
CA PRO A 70 -13.44 -8.44 -1.84
C PRO A 70 -12.43 -8.42 -0.69
N ILE A 71 -11.67 -9.50 -0.50
CA ILE A 71 -10.66 -9.60 0.55
C ILE A 71 -9.51 -8.65 0.23
N ALA A 72 -9.02 -8.63 -1.02
CA ALA A 72 -7.98 -7.70 -1.43
C ALA A 72 -8.39 -6.23 -1.26
N LEU A 73 -9.64 -5.88 -1.59
CA LEU A 73 -10.18 -4.54 -1.37
C LEU A 73 -10.31 -4.18 0.11
N ALA A 74 -10.78 -5.12 0.95
CA ALA A 74 -10.86 -4.92 2.40
C ALA A 74 -9.46 -4.67 3.00
N VAL A 75 -8.47 -5.49 2.63
CA VAL A 75 -7.08 -5.30 3.07
C VAL A 75 -6.55 -3.95 2.62
N LEU A 76 -6.73 -3.56 1.35
CA LEU A 76 -6.26 -2.26 0.85
C LEU A 76 -6.89 -1.07 1.58
N GLY A 77 -8.20 -1.14 1.84
CA GLY A 77 -8.92 -0.13 2.60
C GLY A 77 -8.43 -0.03 4.04
N LEU A 78 -8.23 -1.17 4.71
CA LEU A 78 -7.65 -1.21 6.06
C LEU A 78 -6.22 -0.68 6.09
N THR A 79 -5.41 -0.94 5.06
CA THR A 79 -4.07 -0.35 4.95
C THR A 79 -4.14 1.17 4.87
N ALA A 80 -5.04 1.73 4.04
CA ALA A 80 -5.22 3.18 3.96
C ALA A 80 -5.64 3.80 5.31
N LEU A 81 -6.58 3.15 6.01
CA LEU A 81 -7.03 3.59 7.33
C LEU A 81 -5.92 3.47 8.39
N GLY A 82 -5.16 2.37 8.38
CA GLY A 82 -4.03 2.16 9.27
C GLY A 82 -2.93 3.20 9.06
N LEU A 83 -2.58 3.50 7.81
CA LEU A 83 -1.63 4.56 7.48
C LEU A 83 -2.13 5.94 7.92
N ALA A 84 -3.41 6.26 7.68
CA ALA A 84 -4.00 7.50 8.16
C ALA A 84 -3.92 7.61 9.70
N SER A 85 -4.24 6.53 10.42
CA SER A 85 -4.13 6.48 11.88
C SER A 85 -2.71 6.71 12.38
N VAL A 86 -1.70 6.18 11.68
CA VAL A 86 -0.28 6.40 12.05
C VAL A 86 0.14 7.83 11.71
N ASN A 87 -0.26 8.37 10.55
CA ASN A 87 0.03 9.76 10.16
C ASN A 87 -0.51 10.79 11.15
N THR A 88 -1.60 10.46 11.86
CA THR A 88 -2.20 11.32 12.90
C THR A 88 -1.73 11.00 14.32
N SER A 89 -0.83 10.02 14.49
CA SER A 89 -0.45 9.53 15.82
C SER A 89 0.62 10.40 16.48
N ASP A 90 0.52 10.55 17.80
CA ASP A 90 1.57 11.17 18.62
C ASP A 90 2.90 10.40 18.52
N ALA A 91 2.83 9.08 18.28
CA ALA A 91 4.01 8.24 18.10
C ALA A 91 4.82 8.66 16.87
N LEU A 92 4.18 8.89 15.72
CA LEU A 92 4.86 9.44 14.56
C LEU A 92 5.37 10.86 14.85
N ALA A 93 4.53 11.72 15.43
CA ALA A 93 4.92 13.10 15.75
C ALA A 93 6.17 13.16 16.64
N SER A 94 6.34 12.22 17.57
CA SER A 94 7.48 12.16 18.49
C SER A 94 8.82 11.83 17.83
N VAL A 95 8.82 11.28 16.61
CA VAL A 95 10.04 10.90 15.88
C VAL A 95 10.36 11.81 14.69
N LEU A 96 9.50 12.79 14.41
CA LEU A 96 9.75 13.77 13.35
C LEU A 96 10.72 14.84 13.82
N THR A 97 11.56 15.31 12.91
CA THR A 97 12.40 16.48 13.14
C THR A 97 11.58 17.76 13.03
N GLU A 98 11.98 18.82 13.73
CA GLU A 98 11.29 20.11 13.68
C GLU A 98 11.23 20.64 12.24
N GLY A 99 10.02 20.98 11.77
CA GLY A 99 9.80 21.43 10.39
C GLY A 99 9.74 20.32 9.33
N GLN A 100 9.87 19.04 9.70
CA GLN A 100 9.75 17.94 8.75
C GLN A 100 8.34 17.87 8.16
N SER A 101 8.26 17.83 6.83
CA SER A 101 6.98 17.76 6.14
C SER A 101 6.39 16.36 6.21
N VAL A 102 5.15 16.26 6.69
CA VAL A 102 4.36 15.01 6.68
C VAL A 102 3.63 14.77 5.36
N TRP A 103 3.70 15.72 4.42
CA TRP A 103 2.99 15.63 3.15
C TRP A 103 3.32 14.37 2.33
N PRO A 104 4.58 13.90 2.26
CA PRO A 104 4.89 12.66 1.56
C PRO A 104 4.15 11.42 2.10
N TYR A 105 3.92 11.35 3.41
CA TYR A 105 3.21 10.23 4.04
C TYR A 105 1.72 10.28 3.70
N TRP A 106 1.14 11.47 3.69
CA TRP A 106 -0.23 11.70 3.24
C TRP A 106 -0.39 11.45 1.74
N ALA A 107 0.59 11.78 0.91
CA ALA A 107 0.57 11.49 -0.52
C ALA A 107 0.51 9.97 -0.77
N GLN A 108 1.32 9.18 -0.06
CA GLN A 108 1.28 7.72 -0.14
C GLN A 108 -0.06 7.14 0.34
N THR A 109 -0.57 7.66 1.47
CA THR A 109 -1.87 7.26 2.03
C THR A 109 -3.01 7.56 1.06
N GLY A 110 -3.02 8.77 0.49
CA GLY A 110 -4.00 9.21 -0.50
C GLY A 110 -3.93 8.40 -1.80
N MET A 111 -2.73 8.03 -2.26
CA MET A 111 -2.57 7.14 -3.41
C MET A 111 -3.20 5.76 -3.16
N ILE A 112 -2.93 5.15 -2.00
CA ILE A 112 -3.50 3.84 -1.63
C ILE A 112 -5.03 3.94 -1.49
N ALA A 113 -5.54 4.99 -0.84
CA ALA A 113 -6.97 5.24 -0.72
C ALA A 113 -7.65 5.45 -2.10
N GLY A 114 -7.01 6.21 -2.99
CA GLY A 114 -7.47 6.44 -4.36
C GLY A 114 -7.53 5.15 -5.17
N LEU A 115 -6.47 4.32 -5.10
CA LEU A 115 -6.47 2.99 -5.70
C LEU A 115 -7.60 2.12 -5.15
N TRP A 116 -7.82 2.11 -3.84
CA TRP A 116 -8.92 1.39 -3.22
C TRP A 116 -10.30 1.83 -3.75
N VAL A 117 -10.56 3.14 -3.83
CA VAL A 117 -11.81 3.66 -4.39
C VAL A 117 -11.98 3.26 -5.85
N ILE A 118 -10.95 3.45 -6.67
CA ILE A 118 -10.99 3.11 -8.10
C ILE A 118 -11.28 1.62 -8.30
N LEU A 119 -10.54 0.74 -7.61
CA LEU A 119 -10.71 -0.70 -7.74
C LEU A 119 -12.07 -1.16 -7.20
N THR A 120 -12.56 -0.55 -6.12
CA THR A 120 -13.90 -0.82 -5.59
C THR A 120 -14.97 -0.44 -6.61
N VAL A 121 -14.89 0.74 -7.23
CA VAL A 121 -15.81 1.16 -8.28
C VAL A 121 -15.76 0.21 -9.48
N LEU A 122 -14.57 -0.17 -9.93
CA LEU A 122 -14.40 -1.14 -11.04
C LEU A 122 -14.97 -2.52 -10.69
N TYR A 123 -14.82 -2.96 -9.43
CA TYR A 123 -15.37 -4.21 -8.94
C TYR A 123 -16.89 -4.16 -8.88
N LEU A 124 -17.49 -3.10 -8.33
CA LEU A 124 -18.93 -2.95 -8.20
C LEU A 124 -19.63 -2.75 -9.55
N ARG A 125 -18.99 -2.07 -10.50
CA ARG A 125 -19.51 -1.87 -11.87
C ARG A 125 -19.21 -3.01 -12.83
N ARG A 126 -18.69 -4.13 -12.35
CA ARG A 126 -18.45 -5.29 -13.23
C ARG A 126 -19.79 -5.81 -13.75
N SER A 127 -19.87 -6.03 -15.06
CA SER A 127 -20.93 -6.86 -15.62
C SER A 127 -20.79 -8.28 -15.09
N GLU A 128 -21.89 -8.97 -14.80
CA GLU A 128 -21.89 -10.37 -14.35
C GLU A 128 -21.50 -11.37 -15.46
N THR A 129 -21.26 -10.89 -16.67
CA THR A 129 -20.80 -11.67 -17.83
C THR A 129 -19.38 -12.21 -17.67
#